data_AF-A0A9W8Y492-F1
#
_entry.id   AF-A0A9W8Y492-F1
#
_cell.length_a   1.000
_cell.length_b   1.000
_cell.length_c   1.000
_cell.angle_alpha   90.00
_cell.angle_beta   90.00
_cell.angle_gamma   90.00
#
_symmetry.space_group_name_H-M   'P 1'
#
loop_
_entity.id
_entity.type
_entity.pdbx_description
1 polymer ?
#
loop_
_entity_poly.entity_id
_entity_poly.type
_entity_poly.pdbx_seq_one_letter_code
_entity_poly.pdbx_strand_id
1 'polypeptide(L)'
;MLDIHRTDSVPDTKIYFSHSLLPSYIDPQNVSTKKKPFSTFHAQHFTHTLHLTLPSETWDLVRTALQTNPLLSNPHYARVHMSLAELLDAEFLAYYIKQGGPIMMLSEGRPLIDPYLFSLYDGKLTLELDRPTYERCGLQGGTPVEDGGRKHQKQRWRVEYDLRSPSMKHGKKGFGRLEWAAQNVLNRSLSWLFCHVGGADGSAEALREGREVLNLHAPRVEKAEMRVERLTGVVVPKIATRNVKDEVYGEEEALGMLEYLHMLNLGSPRVYQRDAIDAHLSRYEVPDLGARGEERDLVQVCWRGFIAPRFARELFLLVRECGFKGRGEMRGKVRGYGCGWGWRRREVVQYECAGVWWEEGLECHAV
;
A
#
# COMPACT_ATOMS: atom_id res chain seq x y z
N MET A 1 -2.70 19.22 1.15
CA MET A 1 -1.38 19.70 1.72
C MET A 1 -0.57 18.51 2.23
N LEU A 2 0.43 17.99 1.39
CA LEU A 2 1.41 16.89 1.55
C LEU A 2 2.14 17.01 2.89
N ASP A 3 2.02 16.05 3.77
CA ASP A 3 2.69 16.00 5.08
C ASP A 3 4.21 16.14 4.93
N ILE A 4 4.64 17.14 4.16
CA ILE A 4 6.12 17.24 4.08
C ILE A 4 6.58 18.19 5.19
N HIS A 5 6.89 17.71 6.50
CA HIS A 5 7.49 18.50 7.61
C HIS A 5 6.46 19.46 8.21
N ARG A 6 5.23 18.98 8.59
CA ARG A 6 4.12 19.84 9.05
C ARG A 6 4.18 19.99 10.57
N THR A 7 4.17 21.30 11.20
CA THR A 7 4.14 21.67 12.63
C THR A 7 2.73 22.11 13.04
N ASP A 8 1.64 21.96 12.10
CA ASP A 8 0.31 22.44 12.53
C ASP A 8 -0.70 21.29 12.45
N SER A 9 -1.85 21.33 13.41
CA SER A 9 -2.92 20.34 13.68
C SER A 9 -4.02 20.43 12.62
N VAL A 10 -3.75 20.48 11.26
CA VAL A 10 -4.78 20.43 10.21
C VAL A 10 -5.08 18.97 9.89
N PRO A 11 -6.43 18.68 9.29
CA PRO A 11 -6.89 17.31 9.03
C PRO A 11 -5.91 16.53 8.12
N ASP A 12 -5.71 15.31 8.44
CA ASP A 12 -4.83 14.29 7.83
C ASP A 12 -4.95 14.27 6.30
N THR A 13 -3.95 14.73 5.51
CA THR A 13 -3.90 14.73 4.02
C THR A 13 -4.09 13.31 3.48
N LYS A 14 -4.83 13.22 2.31
CA LYS A 14 -5.19 11.93 1.67
C LYS A 14 -4.00 11.37 0.88
N ILE A 15 -3.04 12.30 0.72
CA ILE A 15 -1.87 11.82 -0.05
C ILE A 15 -0.62 11.99 0.83
N TYR A 16 -0.03 10.77 0.93
CA TYR A 16 1.23 10.84 1.70
C TYR A 16 2.43 10.64 0.77
N PHE A 17 3.21 11.67 0.79
CA PHE A 17 4.41 11.57 -0.08
C PHE A 17 5.66 11.74 0.79
N SER A 18 6.44 10.64 0.76
CA SER A 18 7.68 10.76 1.59
C SER A 18 8.90 10.54 0.71
N HIS A 19 9.93 11.33 1.00
CA HIS A 19 11.24 11.08 0.37
C HIS A 19 12.34 11.22 1.42
N SER A 20 13.14 10.20 1.53
CA SER A 20 14.17 10.25 2.60
C SER A 20 15.49 9.71 2.08
N LEU A 21 16.51 10.28 2.89
CA LEU A 21 17.84 9.67 2.63
C LEU A 21 17.99 8.39 3.48
N LEU A 22 18.28 7.37 2.72
CA LEU A 22 18.31 6.09 3.45
C LEU A 22 19.66 5.95 4.18
N PRO A 23 19.54 5.32 5.38
CA PRO A 23 20.80 5.08 6.11
C PRO A 23 21.73 4.13 5.32
N SER A 24 23.06 4.29 5.69
CA SER A 24 24.12 3.55 4.96
C SER A 24 24.06 2.06 5.24
N TYR A 25 23.40 1.75 6.33
CA TYR A 25 23.30 0.30 6.62
C TYR A 25 21.89 -0.02 7.13
N ILE A 26 21.35 -1.06 6.43
CA ILE A 26 20.03 -1.55 6.90
C ILE A 26 20.13 -3.07 7.06
N ASP A 27 19.88 -3.43 8.29
CA ASP A 27 19.85 -4.90 8.50
C ASP A 27 18.53 -5.48 7.95
N PRO A 28 18.70 -6.35 6.94
CA PRO A 28 17.51 -6.91 6.27
C PRO A 28 16.71 -7.82 7.20
N GLN A 29 17.32 -8.33 8.25
CA GLN A 29 16.59 -9.29 9.12
C GLN A 29 15.91 -8.55 10.28
N ASN A 30 16.44 -7.35 10.51
CA ASN A 30 15.80 -6.59 11.62
C ASN A 30 15.63 -5.12 11.20
N VAL A 31 14.48 -4.95 10.41
CA VAL A 31 14.31 -3.56 9.92
C VAL A 31 13.51 -2.76 10.96
N SER A 32 13.96 -1.47 11.22
CA SER A 32 13.27 -0.60 12.19
C SER A 32 11.81 -0.37 11.80
N THR A 33 10.90 -0.64 12.71
CA THR A 33 9.44 -0.49 12.43
C THR A 33 8.99 0.94 12.73
N LYS A 34 9.94 1.69 13.24
CA LYS A 34 9.47 3.03 13.69
C LYS A 34 10.06 4.12 12.80
N LYS A 35 11.03 3.68 12.04
CA LYS A 35 11.66 4.76 11.23
C LYS A 35 11.25 4.62 9.76
N LYS A 36 11.17 5.84 9.10
CA LYS A 36 10.87 5.80 7.66
C LYS A 36 12.06 5.24 6.86
N PRO A 37 11.69 4.44 5.88
CA PRO A 37 10.40 4.30 5.16
C PRO A 37 9.62 3.08 5.64
N PHE A 38 10.14 2.38 6.64
CA PHE A 38 9.52 1.09 7.03
C PHE A 38 8.28 1.35 7.88
N SER A 39 8.35 2.44 8.63
CA SER A 39 7.12 2.77 9.38
C SER A 39 5.94 3.03 8.44
N THR A 40 6.29 3.55 7.24
CA THR A 40 5.19 3.84 6.27
C THR A 40 4.66 2.52 5.66
N PHE A 41 5.55 1.64 5.39
CA PHE A 41 5.06 0.35 4.86
C PHE A 41 4.14 -0.34 5.86
N HIS A 42 4.48 -0.16 7.11
CA HIS A 42 3.71 -0.88 8.15
C HIS A 42 2.37 -0.20 8.40
N ALA A 43 2.41 1.06 8.20
CA ALA A 43 1.16 1.79 8.46
C ALA A 43 0.13 1.51 7.37
N GLN A 44 0.64 1.02 6.23
CA GLN A 44 -0.32 0.70 5.15
C GLN A 44 -0.73 -0.78 5.22
N HIS A 45 -1.99 -0.95 5.62
CA HIS A 45 -2.43 -2.34 5.92
C HIS A 45 -2.96 -3.03 4.65
N PHE A 46 -3.64 -2.18 3.81
CA PHE A 46 -4.24 -2.82 2.61
C PHE A 46 -3.78 -2.07 1.36
N THR A 47 -3.22 -2.94 0.38
CA THR A 47 -2.74 -2.33 -0.87
C THR A 47 -3.32 -3.09 -2.06
N HIS A 48 -3.94 -2.24 -2.89
CA HIS A 48 -4.48 -2.88 -4.10
C HIS A 48 -3.46 -2.80 -5.26
N THR A 49 -2.86 -1.65 -5.38
CA THR A 49 -1.94 -1.50 -6.52
C THR A 49 -0.58 -1.00 -6.02
N LEU A 50 0.42 -1.73 -6.62
CA LEU A 50 1.80 -1.30 -6.28
C LEU A 50 2.62 -1.10 -7.56
N HIS A 51 3.23 0.13 -7.62
CA HIS A 51 4.02 0.43 -8.83
C HIS A 51 5.51 0.54 -8.46
N LEU A 52 6.28 -0.08 -9.33
CA LEU A 52 7.74 0.03 -9.20
C LEU A 52 8.33 0.56 -10.50
N THR A 53 9.05 1.68 -10.33
CA THR A 53 9.68 2.25 -11.55
C THR A 53 11.19 2.28 -11.36
N LEU A 54 11.83 1.66 -12.37
CA LEU A 54 13.29 1.57 -12.29
C LEU A 54 13.90 1.85 -13.66
N PRO A 55 15.18 2.24 -13.59
CA PRO A 55 15.87 2.28 -14.89
C PRO A 55 15.98 0.89 -15.54
N SER A 56 16.02 0.92 -16.87
CA SER A 56 15.95 -0.38 -17.59
C SER A 56 17.17 -1.24 -17.25
N GLU A 57 18.27 -0.66 -16.91
CA GLU A 57 19.50 -1.43 -16.65
C GLU A 57 19.39 -2.17 -15.31
N THR A 58 18.70 -1.60 -14.40
CA THR A 58 18.57 -2.21 -13.06
C THR A 58 17.47 -3.29 -13.04
N TRP A 59 16.62 -3.19 -13.94
CA TRP A 59 15.49 -4.15 -13.94
C TRP A 59 15.97 -5.57 -14.19
N ASP A 60 16.99 -5.67 -15.00
CA ASP A 60 17.42 -7.05 -15.31
C ASP A 60 17.93 -7.77 -14.06
N LEU A 61 18.59 -7.07 -13.23
CA LEU A 61 19.08 -7.68 -11.97
C LEU A 61 17.93 -7.95 -11.00
N VAL A 62 17.04 -7.05 -10.99
CA VAL A 62 15.91 -7.18 -10.03
C VAL A 62 14.97 -8.30 -10.48
N ARG A 63 14.79 -8.35 -11.75
CA ARG A 63 13.86 -9.39 -12.26
C ARG A 63 14.36 -10.79 -11.88
N THR A 64 15.66 -11.00 -12.03
CA THR A 64 16.20 -12.34 -11.69
C THR A 64 16.06 -12.59 -10.17
N ALA A 65 16.32 -11.61 -9.43
CA ALA A 65 16.19 -11.76 -7.97
C ALA A 65 14.73 -11.97 -7.55
N LEU A 66 13.86 -11.37 -8.29
CA LEU A 66 12.43 -11.55 -7.97
C LEU A 66 12.00 -13.01 -8.18
N GLN A 67 12.57 -13.62 -9.16
CA GLN A 67 12.15 -15.01 -9.47
C GLN A 67 12.73 -15.99 -8.43
N THR A 68 13.75 -15.58 -7.76
CA THR A 68 14.38 -16.50 -6.79
C THR A 68 13.73 -16.36 -5.41
N ASN A 69 13.05 -15.24 -5.24
CA ASN A 69 12.39 -15.05 -3.94
C ASN A 69 10.94 -15.56 -3.98
N PRO A 70 10.67 -16.61 -3.25
CA PRO A 70 9.34 -17.27 -3.29
C PRO A 70 8.21 -16.31 -2.88
N LEU A 71 8.55 -15.43 -1.96
CA LEU A 71 7.50 -14.48 -1.52
C LEU A 71 7.12 -13.51 -2.63
N LEU A 72 8.04 -13.06 -3.37
CA LEU A 72 7.79 -11.98 -4.35
C LEU A 72 7.42 -12.57 -5.72
N SER A 73 7.77 -13.83 -5.91
CA SER A 73 7.60 -14.39 -7.27
C SER A 73 6.13 -14.77 -7.51
N ASN A 74 5.44 -15.01 -6.39
CA ASN A 74 4.06 -15.49 -6.63
C ASN A 74 3.12 -14.92 -5.56
N PRO A 75 2.82 -13.63 -5.69
CA PRO A 75 1.89 -13.08 -4.68
C PRO A 75 0.45 -13.56 -4.93
N HIS A 76 -0.19 -14.17 -3.81
CA HIS A 76 -1.56 -14.70 -3.97
C HIS A 76 -2.44 -14.21 -2.82
N TYR A 77 -3.64 -14.23 -3.16
CA TYR A 77 -4.64 -13.97 -2.11
C TYR A 77 -5.92 -14.76 -2.40
N ALA A 78 -6.81 -14.80 -1.41
CA ALA A 78 -8.02 -15.63 -1.61
C ALA A 78 -9.28 -14.78 -1.41
N ARG A 79 -10.22 -15.28 -2.18
CA ARG A 79 -11.55 -14.67 -2.04
C ARG A 79 -12.52 -15.70 -1.44
N VAL A 80 -13.18 -15.18 -0.44
CA VAL A 80 -14.06 -16.15 0.22
C VAL A 80 -15.37 -15.47 0.57
N HIS A 81 -16.43 -16.34 0.55
CA HIS A 81 -17.77 -15.82 0.92
C HIS A 81 -18.20 -16.37 2.28
N MET A 82 -18.31 -15.38 3.18
CA MET A 82 -18.71 -15.86 4.52
C MET A 82 -19.24 -14.68 5.33
N SER A 83 -19.99 -15.07 6.49
CA SER A 83 -20.55 -14.01 7.36
C SER A 83 -19.56 -13.64 8.46
N LEU A 84 -19.88 -12.48 9.09
CA LEU A 84 -19.02 -12.05 10.20
C LEU A 84 -19.08 -13.06 11.37
N ALA A 85 -20.23 -13.67 11.55
CA ALA A 85 -20.36 -14.67 12.64
C ALA A 85 -19.42 -15.86 12.41
N GLU A 86 -19.32 -16.25 11.17
CA GLU A 86 -18.41 -17.39 10.88
C GLU A 86 -16.94 -17.00 11.14
N LEU A 87 -16.64 -15.72 10.91
CA LEU A 87 -15.27 -15.25 11.23
C LEU A 87 -15.01 -15.31 12.74
N LEU A 88 -16.14 -15.14 13.53
CA LEU A 88 -15.97 -15.10 15.01
C LEU A 88 -16.14 -16.51 15.59
N ASP A 89 -16.17 -17.54 14.76
CA ASP A 89 -16.29 -18.91 15.26
C ASP A 89 -15.00 -19.35 15.97
N ALA A 90 -15.18 -20.28 16.90
CA ALA A 90 -14.04 -20.70 17.77
C ALA A 90 -12.91 -21.29 16.94
N GLU A 91 -13.30 -22.01 15.93
CA GLU A 91 -12.26 -22.68 15.12
C GLU A 91 -11.43 -21.65 14.33
N PHE A 92 -12.16 -20.64 13.77
CA PHE A 92 -11.42 -19.62 13.00
C PHE A 92 -10.50 -18.81 13.92
N LEU A 93 -11.00 -18.43 15.08
CA LEU A 93 -10.21 -17.57 15.99
C LEU A 93 -8.98 -18.33 16.51
N ALA A 94 -9.19 -19.61 16.82
CA ALA A 94 -8.06 -20.40 17.34
C ALA A 94 -6.99 -20.61 16.27
N TYR A 95 -7.49 -20.86 15.06
CA TYR A 95 -6.51 -21.22 14.01
C TYR A 95 -5.78 -19.98 13.48
N TYR A 96 -6.49 -18.87 13.18
CA TYR A 96 -5.82 -17.74 12.46
C TYR A 96 -5.45 -16.64 13.45
N ILE A 97 -6.23 -16.46 14.47
CA ILE A 97 -5.98 -15.26 15.32
C ILE A 97 -5.07 -15.66 16.48
N LYS A 98 -5.26 -16.84 17.16
CA LYS A 98 -4.47 -17.15 18.36
C LYS A 98 -3.21 -17.92 17.98
N GLN A 99 -3.31 -18.88 17.03
CA GLN A 99 -2.15 -19.76 16.75
C GLN A 99 -1.49 -19.33 15.44
N GLY A 100 -2.27 -18.65 14.72
CA GLY A 100 -1.78 -18.45 13.33
C GLY A 100 -1.02 -17.12 13.22
N GLY A 101 -0.24 -16.97 12.11
CA GLY A 101 0.51 -15.75 11.75
C GLY A 101 -0.43 -14.61 11.32
N PRO A 102 0.11 -13.42 11.17
CA PRO A 102 -0.73 -12.26 10.86
C PRO A 102 -1.49 -12.44 9.53
N ILE A 103 -2.84 -12.19 9.73
CA ILE A 103 -3.65 -12.29 8.49
C ILE A 103 -4.27 -10.91 8.21
N MET A 104 -4.67 -10.85 6.93
CA MET A 104 -5.37 -9.62 6.50
C MET A 104 -6.66 -10.01 5.77
N MET A 105 -7.70 -9.28 6.17
CA MET A 105 -8.99 -9.57 5.50
C MET A 105 -9.75 -8.27 5.30
N LEU A 106 -10.38 -8.25 4.16
CA LEU A 106 -11.17 -7.04 3.86
C LEU A 106 -12.49 -7.44 3.20
N SER A 107 -13.55 -6.85 3.78
CA SER A 107 -14.89 -7.22 3.25
C SER A 107 -15.23 -6.36 2.03
N GLU A 108 -16.21 -6.93 1.27
CA GLU A 108 -16.67 -6.14 0.09
C GLU A 108 -17.52 -4.95 0.54
N GLY A 109 -17.33 -3.82 -0.18
CA GLY A 109 -18.15 -2.64 0.18
C GLY A 109 -17.41 -1.34 -0.17
N ARG A 110 -18.33 -0.29 -0.26
CA ARG A 110 -17.79 1.05 -0.58
C ARG A 110 -17.78 1.89 0.70
N PRO A 111 -16.56 2.40 0.90
CA PRO A 111 -16.45 3.22 2.12
C PRO A 111 -17.41 4.43 2.07
N LEU A 112 -18.06 4.70 3.10
CA LEU A 112 -18.90 5.94 3.34
C LEU A 112 -20.25 5.76 2.68
N ILE A 113 -20.40 4.68 1.91
CA ILE A 113 -21.70 4.54 1.22
C ILE A 113 -22.43 3.32 1.81
N ASP A 114 -21.75 2.26 1.90
CA ASP A 114 -22.42 1.05 2.38
C ASP A 114 -22.62 1.12 3.91
N PRO A 115 -23.62 0.41 4.37
CA PRO A 115 -24.01 0.51 5.78
C PRO A 115 -22.92 -0.03 6.72
N TYR A 116 -22.21 -1.01 6.21
CA TYR A 116 -21.12 -1.48 7.09
C TYR A 116 -19.98 -2.05 6.26
N LEU A 117 -18.77 -1.89 6.83
CA LEU A 117 -17.53 -2.41 6.22
C LEU A 117 -16.67 -3.03 7.32
N PHE A 118 -16.09 -4.18 6.92
CA PHE A 118 -15.25 -4.87 7.92
C PHE A 118 -13.81 -5.01 7.41
N SER A 119 -12.96 -4.83 8.40
CA SER A 119 -11.56 -5.11 8.07
C SER A 119 -10.87 -5.80 9.25
N LEU A 120 -9.96 -6.71 8.88
CA LEU A 120 -9.21 -7.46 9.91
C LEU A 120 -7.73 -7.47 9.56
N TYR A 121 -7.05 -6.92 10.48
CA TYR A 121 -5.58 -6.93 10.27
C TYR A 121 -4.88 -7.30 11.58
N ASP A 122 -4.14 -8.29 11.47
CA ASP A 122 -3.35 -8.79 12.60
C ASP A 122 -4.19 -8.89 13.88
N GLY A 123 -5.37 -9.53 13.73
CA GLY A 123 -6.15 -9.85 14.96
C GLY A 123 -7.03 -8.67 15.39
N LYS A 124 -6.84 -7.60 14.76
CA LYS A 124 -7.70 -6.45 15.07
C LYS A 124 -8.83 -6.31 14.04
N LEU A 125 -9.99 -6.46 14.58
CA LEU A 125 -11.18 -6.33 13.72
C LEU A 125 -11.77 -4.91 13.82
N THR A 126 -11.86 -4.31 12.65
CA THR A 126 -12.45 -2.96 12.62
C THR A 126 -13.79 -2.98 11.86
N LEU A 127 -14.79 -2.33 12.54
CA LEU A 127 -16.14 -2.22 11.94
C LEU A 127 -16.46 -0.75 11.68
N GLU A 128 -16.70 -0.55 10.44
CA GLU A 128 -17.24 0.78 10.09
C GLU A 128 -18.73 0.70 9.79
N LEU A 129 -19.45 1.52 10.58
CA LEU A 129 -20.91 1.36 10.51
C LEU A 129 -21.56 2.74 10.36
N ASP A 130 -22.70 2.68 9.69
CA ASP A 130 -23.48 3.94 9.68
C ASP A 130 -24.28 4.08 10.98
N ARG A 131 -24.84 5.16 11.10
CA ARG A 131 -25.43 5.46 12.44
C ARG A 131 -26.57 4.49 12.76
N PRO A 132 -27.49 4.28 11.81
CA PRO A 132 -28.61 3.39 12.19
C PRO A 132 -28.12 1.96 12.50
N THR A 133 -27.20 1.54 11.73
CA THR A 133 -26.72 0.16 11.96
C THR A 133 -25.97 0.06 13.29
N TYR A 134 -25.21 1.11 13.58
CA TYR A 134 -24.45 1.09 14.85
C TYR A 134 -25.39 1.08 16.05
N GLU A 135 -26.45 1.87 15.93
CA GLU A 135 -27.40 1.93 17.07
C GLU A 135 -28.17 0.61 17.22
N ARG A 136 -28.40 -0.03 16.11
CA ARG A 136 -29.11 -1.34 16.21
C ARG A 136 -28.22 -2.42 16.78
N CYS A 137 -26.91 -2.25 16.46
CA CYS A 137 -25.97 -3.31 16.91
C CYS A 137 -25.74 -3.21 18.41
N GLY A 138 -25.94 -1.95 18.91
CA GLY A 138 -25.74 -1.77 20.37
C GLY A 138 -24.28 -2.01 20.79
N LEU A 139 -23.30 -1.69 19.87
CA LEU A 139 -21.89 -1.93 20.21
C LEU A 139 -21.33 -0.74 20.99
N GLN A 140 -20.42 -1.04 21.98
CA GLN A 140 -19.85 0.06 22.79
C GLN A 140 -18.45 0.41 22.30
N GLY A 141 -18.11 1.77 22.51
CA GLY A 141 -16.68 2.12 22.29
C GLY A 141 -16.43 2.59 20.86
N GLY A 142 -17.56 2.93 20.14
CA GLY A 142 -17.37 3.37 18.73
C GLY A 142 -16.94 4.84 18.68
N THR A 143 -15.89 5.05 17.92
CA THR A 143 -15.47 6.43 17.67
C THR A 143 -16.17 7.00 16.42
N PRO A 144 -16.82 8.15 16.69
CA PRO A 144 -17.48 8.76 15.52
C PRO A 144 -16.46 9.21 14.46
N VAL A 145 -16.78 8.79 13.21
CA VAL A 145 -15.91 9.20 12.09
C VAL A 145 -16.59 10.33 11.30
N GLU A 146 -15.77 11.37 11.00
CA GLU A 146 -16.34 12.52 10.26
C GLU A 146 -16.68 12.12 8.81
N ASP A 147 -17.89 12.25 8.48
CA ASP A 147 -18.41 11.95 7.13
C ASP A 147 -18.38 13.21 6.27
N GLY A 148 -17.12 13.57 5.86
CA GLY A 148 -16.91 14.58 4.80
C GLY A 148 -18.20 15.30 4.40
N GLY A 149 -19.43 15.07 5.18
CA GLY A 149 -20.71 15.77 4.97
C GLY A 149 -20.98 16.80 6.07
N ARG A 150 -22.24 17.47 6.16
CA ARG A 150 -22.67 18.60 7.02
C ARG A 150 -22.04 18.53 8.40
N LYS A 151 -21.14 19.42 8.68
CA LYS A 151 -20.30 19.84 9.84
C LYS A 151 -21.00 19.59 11.17
N HIS A 152 -22.36 18.98 11.21
CA HIS A 152 -22.91 18.81 12.58
C HIS A 152 -23.68 17.49 12.68
N GLN A 153 -23.50 16.48 11.66
CA GLN A 153 -24.21 15.21 11.92
C GLN A 153 -23.25 14.03 11.63
N LYS A 154 -22.70 13.61 12.75
CA LYS A 154 -21.81 12.42 12.63
C LYS A 154 -22.60 11.20 12.15
N GLN A 155 -22.22 10.70 11.01
CA GLN A 155 -23.11 9.70 10.37
C GLN A 155 -22.46 8.31 10.40
N ARG A 156 -21.15 8.31 11.02
CA ARG A 156 -20.57 6.95 10.90
C ARG A 156 -19.69 6.67 12.12
N TRP A 157 -19.66 5.39 12.47
CA TRP A 157 -18.92 5.00 13.68
C TRP A 157 -17.93 3.88 13.32
N ARG A 158 -16.78 4.08 13.94
CA ARG A 158 -15.74 3.04 13.77
C ARG A 158 -15.54 2.33 15.12
N VAL A 159 -15.73 0.99 15.07
CA VAL A 159 -15.56 0.18 16.29
C VAL A 159 -14.42 -0.83 16.06
N GLU A 160 -13.53 -0.87 17.09
CA GLU A 160 -12.36 -1.76 16.90
C GLU A 160 -12.31 -2.79 18.03
N TYR A 161 -12.02 -3.99 17.54
CA TYR A 161 -11.88 -5.08 18.53
C TYR A 161 -10.53 -5.75 18.32
N ASP A 162 -9.92 -5.87 19.48
CA ASP A 162 -8.73 -6.75 19.45
C ASP A 162 -9.12 -8.19 19.79
N LEU A 163 -9.08 -9.00 18.73
CA LEU A 163 -9.62 -10.38 18.90
C LEU A 163 -8.60 -11.25 19.65
N ARG A 164 -7.46 -10.73 19.94
CA ARG A 164 -6.46 -11.52 20.69
C ARG A 164 -6.53 -11.20 22.18
N SER A 165 -7.33 -10.22 22.44
CA SER A 165 -7.42 -9.87 23.87
C SER A 165 -8.21 -10.94 24.64
N PRO A 166 -7.80 -11.10 25.95
CA PRO A 166 -8.44 -12.12 26.78
C PRO A 166 -9.95 -11.85 26.94
N SER A 167 -10.40 -10.61 26.68
CA SER A 167 -11.84 -10.26 26.81
C SER A 167 -12.63 -10.67 25.56
N MET A 168 -11.96 -11.22 24.53
CA MET A 168 -12.63 -11.56 23.26
C MET A 168 -12.68 -13.08 23.09
N LYS A 169 -13.25 -13.67 24.20
CA LYS A 169 -13.50 -15.13 24.20
C LYS A 169 -15.00 -15.41 24.34
N HIS A 170 -15.30 -16.52 23.79
CA HIS A 170 -16.75 -16.86 23.87
C HIS A 170 -17.18 -16.96 25.34
N GLY A 171 -18.37 -16.30 25.66
CA GLY A 171 -18.90 -16.39 27.05
C GLY A 171 -18.71 -15.07 27.81
N LYS A 172 -17.80 -14.26 27.26
CA LYS A 172 -17.63 -12.93 27.91
C LYS A 172 -18.59 -11.89 27.32
N LYS A 173 -18.93 -10.98 28.19
CA LYS A 173 -20.04 -10.06 27.82
C LYS A 173 -19.67 -9.22 26.60
N GLY A 174 -18.35 -8.73 26.58
CA GLY A 174 -17.93 -7.88 25.44
C GLY A 174 -17.95 -8.65 24.11
N PHE A 175 -17.44 -9.83 24.14
CA PHE A 175 -17.44 -10.68 22.93
C PHE A 175 -18.86 -11.15 22.59
N GLY A 176 -19.71 -11.39 23.62
CA GLY A 176 -21.11 -11.83 23.40
C GLY A 176 -21.91 -10.78 22.62
N ARG A 177 -21.62 -9.52 22.93
CA ARG A 177 -22.36 -8.47 22.20
C ARG A 177 -21.97 -8.46 20.71
N LEU A 178 -20.67 -8.59 20.48
CA LEU A 178 -20.22 -8.64 19.08
C LEU A 178 -20.82 -9.86 18.36
N GLU A 179 -20.92 -10.94 19.04
CA GLU A 179 -21.50 -12.15 18.40
C GLU A 179 -22.99 -11.95 18.11
N TRP A 180 -23.60 -11.32 19.10
CA TRP A 180 -25.04 -11.10 18.87
C TRP A 180 -25.25 -10.17 17.65
N ALA A 181 -24.45 -9.13 17.64
CA ALA A 181 -24.58 -8.20 16.50
C ALA A 181 -24.31 -8.93 15.16
N ALA A 182 -23.32 -9.80 15.17
CA ALA A 182 -22.98 -10.52 13.92
C ALA A 182 -24.09 -11.49 13.52
N GLN A 183 -24.86 -11.94 14.44
CA GLN A 183 -25.88 -12.97 14.11
C GLN A 183 -27.23 -12.30 13.80
N ASN A 184 -27.39 -11.11 14.42
CA ASN A 184 -28.80 -10.61 14.32
C ASN A 184 -28.85 -9.39 13.41
N VAL A 185 -27.82 -8.56 13.54
CA VAL A 185 -27.91 -7.32 12.72
C VAL A 185 -26.96 -7.43 11.52
N LEU A 186 -25.68 -7.80 11.80
CA LEU A 186 -24.69 -7.94 10.71
C LEU A 186 -24.62 -9.39 10.22
N ASN A 187 -25.68 -9.89 9.72
CA ASN A 187 -25.78 -11.36 9.53
C ASN A 187 -25.72 -11.69 8.04
N ARG A 188 -25.37 -10.71 7.31
CA ARG A 188 -25.29 -11.01 5.85
C ARG A 188 -23.92 -11.60 5.52
N SER A 189 -24.00 -12.51 4.56
CA SER A 189 -22.70 -13.06 4.08
C SER A 189 -22.08 -12.11 3.05
N LEU A 190 -20.72 -11.93 3.28
CA LEU A 190 -19.99 -11.01 2.37
C LEU A 190 -18.83 -11.73 1.70
N SER A 191 -18.50 -11.00 0.61
CA SER A 191 -17.24 -11.48 0.00
C SER A 191 -16.03 -10.84 0.69
N TRP A 192 -15.07 -11.78 1.01
CA TRP A 192 -13.89 -11.27 1.72
C TRP A 192 -12.63 -11.55 0.88
N LEU A 193 -11.79 -10.48 1.01
CA LEU A 193 -10.43 -10.78 0.53
C LEU A 193 -9.54 -11.22 1.70
N PHE A 194 -8.76 -12.27 1.38
CA PHE A 194 -7.99 -12.88 2.47
C PHE A 194 -6.54 -13.08 2.01
N CYS A 195 -5.63 -12.70 2.97
CA CYS A 195 -4.21 -12.88 2.66
C CYS A 195 -3.44 -13.20 3.95
N HIS A 196 -2.57 -14.21 3.76
CA HIS A 196 -1.68 -14.49 4.91
C HIS A 196 -0.42 -13.60 4.82
N VAL A 197 -0.08 -12.88 5.93
CA VAL A 197 1.00 -11.85 5.91
C VAL A 197 2.34 -12.53 6.22
N GLY A 198 2.41 -13.88 6.65
CA GLY A 198 3.63 -14.54 7.16
C GLY A 198 4.05 -15.72 6.27
N GLY A 199 3.85 -15.78 4.83
CA GLY A 199 4.72 -16.74 4.09
C GLY A 199 4.03 -17.17 2.79
N ALA A 200 4.80 -16.97 1.70
CA ALA A 200 4.70 -17.31 0.27
C ALA A 200 4.84 -18.83 0.06
N ASP A 201 4.88 -19.74 1.13
CA ASP A 201 5.15 -21.11 0.62
C ASP A 201 4.32 -22.12 1.42
N GLY A 202 3.14 -21.56 2.06
CA GLY A 202 2.40 -22.69 2.68
C GLY A 202 0.92 -22.36 2.87
N SER A 203 0.61 -21.10 2.59
CA SER A 203 -0.81 -20.82 2.91
C SER A 203 -1.67 -20.92 1.63
N ALA A 204 -1.05 -20.52 0.47
CA ALA A 204 -1.86 -20.67 -0.76
C ALA A 204 -1.98 -22.15 -1.16
N GLU A 205 -0.85 -22.83 -1.04
CA GLU A 205 -0.90 -24.29 -1.33
C GLU A 205 -1.78 -25.02 -0.32
N ALA A 206 -1.63 -24.63 0.91
CA ALA A 206 -2.49 -25.24 1.95
C ALA A 206 -3.98 -24.93 1.70
N LEU A 207 -4.23 -23.73 1.23
CA LEU A 207 -5.65 -23.40 0.90
C LEU A 207 -6.11 -24.20 -0.32
N ARG A 208 -5.18 -24.45 -1.30
CA ARG A 208 -5.58 -25.21 -2.50
C ARG A 208 -5.77 -26.69 -2.15
N GLU A 209 -5.04 -27.13 -1.12
CA GLU A 209 -5.07 -28.56 -0.78
C GLU A 209 -6.18 -28.83 0.25
N GLY A 210 -6.84 -27.66 0.68
CA GLY A 210 -8.01 -27.84 1.58
C GLY A 210 -7.58 -28.10 3.02
N ARG A 211 -6.45 -27.73 3.38
CA ARG A 211 -5.97 -28.06 4.74
C ARG A 211 -6.22 -26.89 5.70
N GLU A 212 -6.86 -25.81 5.14
CA GLU A 212 -7.08 -24.65 6.04
C GLU A 212 -8.56 -24.56 6.44
N VAL A 213 -8.74 -23.92 7.65
CA VAL A 213 -10.11 -23.77 8.19
C VAL A 213 -10.99 -22.99 7.20
N LEU A 214 -10.31 -22.15 6.45
CA LEU A 214 -11.06 -21.31 5.50
C LEU A 214 -11.64 -22.14 4.35
N ASN A 215 -11.16 -23.43 4.17
CA ASN A 215 -11.64 -24.28 3.05
C ASN A 215 -13.10 -24.71 3.27
N LEU A 216 -13.56 -24.48 4.48
CA LEU A 216 -15.00 -24.75 4.71
C LEU A 216 -15.88 -23.83 3.86
N HIS A 217 -15.26 -22.75 3.45
CA HIS A 217 -16.08 -21.79 2.70
C HIS A 217 -15.66 -21.73 1.23
N ALA A 218 -14.99 -22.73 0.81
CA ALA A 218 -14.58 -22.90 -0.60
C ALA A 218 -13.91 -21.62 -1.13
N PRO A 219 -12.70 -21.23 -0.51
CA PRO A 219 -12.01 -20.02 -0.97
C PRO A 219 -11.48 -20.17 -2.40
N ARG A 220 -11.54 -19.02 -3.07
CA ARG A 220 -10.95 -18.98 -4.43
C ARG A 220 -9.59 -18.25 -4.38
N VAL A 221 -8.55 -18.99 -4.75
CA VAL A 221 -7.19 -18.39 -4.68
C VAL A 221 -6.90 -17.68 -6.00
N GLU A 222 -6.50 -16.38 -5.83
CA GLU A 222 -6.16 -15.58 -7.01
C GLU A 222 -4.71 -15.07 -6.92
N LYS A 223 -4.20 -14.95 -8.13
CA LYS A 223 -2.82 -14.42 -8.17
C LYS A 223 -2.84 -12.91 -8.47
N ALA A 224 -1.95 -12.20 -7.68
CA ALA A 224 -1.81 -10.78 -8.04
C ALA A 224 -1.14 -10.61 -9.41
N GLU A 225 -1.84 -9.86 -10.23
CA GLU A 225 -1.36 -9.68 -11.62
C GLU A 225 -0.16 -8.72 -11.66
N MET A 226 0.91 -9.26 -12.37
CA MET A 226 2.10 -8.39 -12.54
C MET A 226 2.20 -7.96 -14.02
N ARG A 227 2.30 -6.62 -14.15
CA ARG A 227 2.44 -6.08 -15.52
C ARG A 227 3.73 -5.28 -15.61
N VAL A 228 4.41 -5.62 -16.72
CA VAL A 228 5.69 -4.90 -16.91
C VAL A 228 5.61 -4.07 -18.20
N GLU A 229 5.99 -2.78 -17.99
CA GLU A 229 5.95 -1.89 -19.18
C GLU A 229 7.31 -1.20 -19.31
N ARG A 230 7.76 -1.23 -20.60
CA ARG A 230 9.05 -0.54 -20.84
C ARG A 230 8.79 0.84 -21.46
N LEU A 231 9.37 1.75 -20.76
CA LEU A 231 9.26 3.13 -21.29
C LEU A 231 10.59 3.62 -21.85
N THR A 232 10.56 3.99 -23.24
CA THR A 232 11.84 4.37 -23.88
C THR A 232 11.84 5.88 -24.17
N GLY A 233 12.98 6.43 -23.75
CA GLY A 233 13.19 7.84 -24.12
C GLY A 233 12.40 8.79 -23.21
N VAL A 234 12.30 8.42 -21.98
CA VAL A 234 11.56 9.28 -21.01
C VAL A 234 12.54 10.27 -20.37
N VAL A 235 11.95 11.47 -20.18
CA VAL A 235 12.81 12.48 -19.54
C VAL A 235 12.72 12.31 -18.02
N VAL A 236 13.89 12.15 -17.36
CA VAL A 236 13.92 11.88 -15.91
C VAL A 236 14.62 13.07 -15.22
N PRO A 237 13.85 13.58 -14.16
CA PRO A 237 14.48 14.70 -13.44
C PRO A 237 15.78 14.27 -12.73
N LYS A 238 16.78 15.16 -12.80
CA LYS A 238 18.07 14.83 -12.15
C LYS A 238 18.07 15.34 -10.70
N ILE A 239 18.37 14.35 -9.80
CA ILE A 239 18.43 14.79 -8.38
C ILE A 239 19.89 14.71 -7.90
N ALA A 240 20.51 15.94 -7.61
CA ALA A 240 21.89 15.93 -7.08
C ALA A 240 21.88 15.77 -5.54
N THR A 241 22.67 14.78 -4.96
CA THR A 241 22.75 14.31 -3.55
C THR A 241 23.26 15.44 -2.64
N ARG A 242 23.99 16.41 -3.14
CA ARG A 242 24.69 17.41 -2.30
C ARG A 242 23.74 18.54 -1.88
N ASN A 243 22.43 18.52 -2.49
CA ASN A 243 21.52 19.63 -2.11
C ASN A 243 20.10 19.08 -1.92
N VAL A 244 20.01 17.89 -1.36
CA VAL A 244 18.72 17.16 -1.25
C VAL A 244 17.78 17.95 -0.33
N LYS A 245 18.39 18.72 0.64
CA LYS A 245 17.53 19.48 1.59
C LYS A 245 16.93 20.71 0.91
N ASP A 246 17.61 21.36 -0.06
CA ASP A 246 17.11 22.58 -0.74
C ASP A 246 16.44 22.23 -2.07
N GLU A 247 16.64 21.03 -2.70
CA GLU A 247 16.21 20.71 -4.09
C GLU A 247 15.09 19.66 -4.05
N VAL A 248 14.89 18.93 -2.90
CA VAL A 248 13.88 17.83 -2.94
C VAL A 248 12.94 18.02 -1.75
N TYR A 249 13.41 18.80 -0.68
CA TYR A 249 12.52 18.89 0.49
C TYR A 249 11.67 20.16 0.41
N GLY A 250 11.97 20.98 -0.75
CA GLY A 250 11.04 22.11 -0.96
C GLY A 250 9.64 21.65 -1.38
N GLU A 251 8.62 22.25 -0.83
CA GLU A 251 7.23 21.84 -1.11
C GLU A 251 6.94 21.81 -2.62
N GLU A 252 7.41 22.74 -3.39
CA GLU A 252 7.11 22.80 -4.85
C GLU A 252 7.85 21.69 -5.61
N GLU A 253 9.02 21.46 -5.16
CA GLU A 253 9.79 20.40 -5.86
C GLU A 253 9.22 19.01 -5.54
N ALA A 254 8.90 18.79 -4.31
CA ALA A 254 8.29 17.50 -3.93
C ALA A 254 6.96 17.28 -4.67
N LEU A 255 6.21 18.37 -4.77
CA LEU A 255 4.94 18.23 -5.53
C LEU A 255 5.22 17.97 -7.01
N GLY A 256 6.21 18.71 -7.51
CA GLY A 256 6.59 18.47 -8.92
C GLY A 256 6.99 17.00 -9.15
N MET A 257 7.71 16.47 -8.18
CA MET A 257 8.13 15.06 -8.34
C MET A 257 6.91 14.13 -8.26
N LEU A 258 6.11 14.39 -7.28
CA LEU A 258 4.90 13.55 -7.19
C LEU A 258 4.08 13.62 -8.48
N GLU A 259 3.94 14.83 -9.00
CA GLU A 259 3.16 14.97 -10.26
C GLU A 259 3.84 14.19 -11.40
N TYR A 260 5.15 14.38 -11.49
CA TYR A 260 5.89 13.66 -12.55
C TYR A 260 5.64 12.16 -12.45
N LEU A 261 5.67 11.58 -11.24
CA LEU A 261 5.46 10.13 -11.07
C LEU A 261 4.04 9.74 -11.50
N HIS A 262 3.15 10.57 -11.15
CA HIS A 262 1.77 10.27 -11.59
C HIS A 262 1.65 10.30 -13.12
N MET A 263 2.33 11.29 -13.71
CA MET A 263 2.28 11.35 -15.20
C MET A 263 2.92 10.08 -15.80
N LEU A 264 3.93 9.64 -15.07
CA LEU A 264 4.56 8.41 -15.58
C LEU A 264 3.61 7.22 -15.45
N ASN A 265 2.94 7.16 -14.31
CA ASN A 265 2.03 6.02 -14.11
C ASN A 265 0.83 6.07 -15.05
N LEU A 266 0.49 7.28 -15.48
CA LEU A 266 -0.65 7.41 -16.41
C LEU A 266 -0.21 7.09 -17.84
N GLY A 267 1.06 6.99 -18.01
CA GLY A 267 1.55 6.77 -19.38
C GLY A 267 1.42 8.03 -20.25
N SER A 268 1.52 9.15 -19.63
CA SER A 268 1.33 10.40 -20.38
C SER A 268 2.52 10.63 -21.33
N PRO A 269 2.21 11.10 -22.55
CA PRO A 269 3.27 11.38 -23.53
C PRO A 269 4.13 12.59 -23.11
N ARG A 270 3.61 13.28 -22.04
CA ARG A 270 4.31 14.54 -21.67
C ARG A 270 5.65 14.25 -20.99
N VAL A 271 5.86 13.09 -20.69
CA VAL A 271 7.11 12.80 -19.96
C VAL A 271 8.20 12.35 -20.95
N TYR A 272 7.80 12.31 -22.23
CA TYR A 272 8.79 11.84 -23.23
C TYR A 272 9.47 13.06 -23.87
N GLN A 273 10.71 12.87 -24.23
CA GLN A 273 11.47 13.98 -24.85
C GLN A 273 10.86 14.37 -26.20
N ARG A 274 10.33 13.42 -26.82
CA ARG A 274 9.85 13.70 -28.20
C ARG A 274 8.40 14.17 -28.17
N ASP A 275 8.07 14.61 -27.03
CA ASP A 275 6.67 15.05 -26.96
C ASP A 275 6.49 16.34 -27.78
N ALA A 276 5.31 16.39 -28.52
CA ALA A 276 5.12 17.58 -29.39
C ALA A 276 3.76 18.23 -29.11
N ILE A 277 3.24 17.99 -27.93
CA ILE A 277 1.90 18.55 -27.64
C ILE A 277 2.01 20.08 -27.56
N ASP A 278 1.03 20.69 -28.16
CA ASP A 278 0.97 22.18 -28.19
C ASP A 278 0.87 22.74 -26.76
N ALA A 279 1.63 23.77 -26.51
CA ALA A 279 1.70 24.36 -25.15
C ALA A 279 0.37 25.00 -24.75
N HIS A 280 -0.40 25.36 -25.77
CA HIS A 280 -1.73 25.89 -25.43
C HIS A 280 -2.64 24.81 -24.85
N LEU A 281 -2.34 23.53 -25.15
CA LEU A 281 -3.19 22.42 -24.65
C LEU A 281 -2.65 21.87 -23.34
N SER A 282 -1.33 21.89 -23.18
CA SER A 282 -0.77 21.39 -21.91
C SER A 282 0.52 22.16 -21.59
N ARG A 283 0.56 22.55 -20.31
CA ARG A 283 1.75 23.36 -19.92
C ARG A 283 2.68 22.54 -19.03
N TYR A 284 2.21 21.38 -18.85
CA TYR A 284 3.06 20.56 -17.96
C TYR A 284 4.45 20.35 -18.57
N GLU A 285 5.47 20.45 -17.61
CA GLU A 285 6.87 20.11 -17.99
C GLU A 285 7.52 19.30 -16.86
N VAL A 286 8.44 18.44 -17.35
CA VAL A 286 9.13 17.61 -16.34
C VAL A 286 9.95 18.54 -15.42
N PRO A 287 9.77 18.26 -14.11
CA PRO A 287 10.44 19.16 -13.15
C PRO A 287 11.97 19.09 -13.29
N ASP A 288 12.71 20.21 -13.24
CA ASP A 288 14.15 20.40 -13.52
C ASP A 288 14.96 20.32 -12.21
N LEU A 289 14.38 20.07 -11.05
CA LEU A 289 14.96 19.92 -9.70
C LEU A 289 16.41 20.40 -9.67
N GLY A 290 16.76 21.54 -10.31
CA GLY A 290 18.10 22.15 -10.16
C GLY A 290 19.02 21.79 -11.32
N ALA A 291 18.64 20.73 -12.13
CA ALA A 291 19.39 20.38 -13.35
C ALA A 291 18.43 19.84 -14.43
N ARG A 292 18.91 20.13 -15.71
CA ARG A 292 18.03 19.66 -16.82
C ARG A 292 17.94 18.13 -16.83
N GLY A 293 16.65 17.69 -17.01
CA GLY A 293 16.36 16.24 -17.05
C GLY A 293 17.12 15.52 -18.16
N GLU A 294 17.31 14.24 -17.91
CA GLU A 294 17.99 13.41 -18.93
C GLU A 294 17.04 12.33 -19.47
N GLU A 295 17.41 12.07 -20.73
CA GLU A 295 16.59 11.02 -21.36
C GLU A 295 17.12 9.63 -20.96
N ARG A 296 16.06 8.87 -20.50
CA ARG A 296 16.46 7.49 -20.12
C ARG A 296 15.32 6.51 -20.36
N ASP A 297 15.84 5.25 -20.45
CA ASP A 297 14.80 4.19 -20.57
C ASP A 297 14.43 3.65 -19.17
N LEU A 298 13.12 3.61 -18.99
CA LEU A 298 12.64 3.11 -17.68
C LEU A 298 11.77 1.87 -17.86
N VAL A 299 11.68 1.16 -16.73
CA VAL A 299 10.75 0.03 -16.70
C VAL A 299 9.79 0.23 -15.52
N GLN A 300 8.50 0.09 -15.91
CA GLN A 300 7.50 0.17 -14.84
C GLN A 300 6.85 -1.20 -14.62
N VAL A 301 6.94 -1.49 -13.35
CA VAL A 301 6.31 -2.77 -12.98
C VAL A 301 5.13 -2.49 -12.05
N CYS A 302 3.96 -3.19 -12.43
CA CYS A 302 2.74 -2.92 -11.64
C CYS A 302 2.16 -4.25 -11.15
N TRP A 303 1.94 -4.19 -9.82
CA TRP A 303 1.20 -5.34 -9.25
C TRP A 303 -0.22 -4.90 -8.86
N ARG A 304 -1.22 -5.77 -9.32
CA ARG A 304 -2.63 -5.45 -8.98
C ARG A 304 -3.26 -6.65 -8.27
N GLY A 305 -3.85 -6.25 -7.13
CA GLY A 305 -4.50 -7.29 -6.31
C GLY A 305 -4.53 -6.90 -4.83
N PHE A 306 -4.56 -7.96 -4.01
CA PHE A 306 -4.57 -7.74 -2.55
C PHE A 306 -3.19 -8.07 -1.98
N ILE A 307 -2.42 -6.92 -1.77
CA ILE A 307 -0.97 -7.06 -1.52
C ILE A 307 -0.71 -6.69 -0.05
N ALA A 308 0.12 -7.60 0.56
CA ALA A 308 0.44 -7.37 1.98
C ALA A 308 1.59 -6.36 2.13
N PRO A 309 1.57 -5.66 3.24
CA PRO A 309 2.64 -4.68 3.47
C PRO A 309 4.03 -5.33 3.48
N ARG A 310 4.09 -6.49 3.92
CA ARG A 310 5.39 -7.20 3.91
C ARG A 310 5.94 -7.35 2.49
N PHE A 311 5.03 -7.61 1.55
CA PHE A 311 5.47 -7.69 0.14
C PHE A 311 6.19 -6.41 -0.28
N ALA A 312 5.63 -5.27 -0.02
CA ALA A 312 6.26 -3.98 -0.40
C ALA A 312 7.61 -3.80 0.29
N ARG A 313 7.64 -4.17 1.51
CA ARG A 313 8.92 -4.04 2.25
C ARG A 313 10.00 -4.93 1.65
N GLU A 314 9.66 -6.20 1.40
CA GLU A 314 10.67 -7.13 0.85
C GLU A 314 11.09 -6.72 -0.57
N LEU A 315 10.12 -6.21 -1.25
CA LEU A 315 10.47 -5.73 -2.60
C LEU A 315 11.46 -4.55 -2.51
N PHE A 316 11.16 -3.73 -1.58
CA PHE A 316 12.07 -2.58 -1.40
C PHE A 316 13.48 -3.06 -1.03
N LEU A 317 13.61 -3.93 -0.13
CA LEU A 317 14.93 -4.41 0.29
C LEU A 317 15.64 -5.12 -0.85
N LEU A 318 14.86 -5.84 -1.60
CA LEU A 318 15.47 -6.55 -2.74
C LEU A 318 16.04 -5.56 -3.78
N VAL A 319 15.25 -4.56 -4.09
CA VAL A 319 15.72 -3.58 -5.11
C VAL A 319 16.94 -2.85 -4.57
N ARG A 320 16.89 -2.60 -3.37
CA ARG A 320 18.08 -1.93 -2.78
C ARG A 320 19.33 -2.81 -2.89
N GLU A 321 19.19 -3.99 -2.52
CA GLU A 321 20.35 -4.91 -2.60
C GLU A 321 20.87 -5.02 -4.04
N CYS A 322 20.00 -5.13 -4.97
CA CYS A 322 20.43 -5.26 -6.37
C CYS A 322 21.04 -3.95 -6.87
N GLY A 323 20.47 -2.91 -6.42
CA GLY A 323 21.01 -1.59 -6.82
C GLY A 323 22.45 -1.40 -6.31
N PHE A 324 22.82 -2.00 -5.11
CA PHE A 324 24.19 -1.85 -4.56
C PHE A 324 25.14 -2.87 -5.21
N LYS A 325 24.73 -4.05 -5.62
CA LYS A 325 25.58 -5.08 -6.27
C LYS A 325 25.97 -4.66 -7.68
N GLY A 326 25.21 -3.95 -8.39
CA GLY A 326 25.56 -3.45 -9.75
C GLY A 326 26.78 -2.53 -9.72
N ARG A 327 27.33 -2.16 -8.55
CA ARG A 327 28.50 -1.27 -8.42
C ARG A 327 29.79 -2.07 -8.23
N GLY A 328 29.72 -3.23 -7.60
CA GLY A 328 30.95 -4.02 -7.33
C GLY A 328 31.41 -4.81 -8.57
N GLU A 329 30.50 -5.04 -9.52
CA GLU A 329 30.85 -5.83 -10.72
C GLU A 329 31.22 -4.90 -11.88
N MET A 330 30.98 -3.60 -11.88
CA MET A 330 31.38 -2.62 -12.93
C MET A 330 32.72 -1.97 -12.57
N ARG A 331 33.36 -2.28 -11.41
CA ARG A 331 34.70 -1.74 -11.04
C ARG A 331 35.80 -2.65 -11.58
N GLY A 332 35.48 -3.74 -12.45
CA GLY A 332 36.60 -4.52 -13.03
C GLY A 332 36.45 -4.67 -14.54
N LYS A 333 35.91 -3.72 -15.34
CA LYS A 333 36.15 -3.91 -16.79
C LYS A 333 35.39 -2.84 -17.58
N VAL A 334 35.93 -1.50 -17.62
CA VAL A 334 35.83 -0.72 -18.88
C VAL A 334 35.94 0.77 -18.53
N ARG A 335 37.18 1.37 -18.72
CA ARG A 335 37.70 2.66 -19.20
C ARG A 335 36.89 3.21 -20.38
N GLY A 336 35.79 4.06 -20.04
CA GLY A 336 35.50 5.39 -20.63
C GLY A 336 34.23 5.34 -21.49
N TYR A 337 33.03 5.51 -20.82
CA TYR A 337 31.92 6.43 -21.19
C TYR A 337 31.12 6.78 -19.93
N GLY A 338 31.64 7.66 -19.10
CA GLY A 338 31.08 8.59 -18.10
C GLY A 338 29.57 8.76 -18.23
N CYS A 339 28.77 7.71 -17.84
CA CYS A 339 27.35 7.72 -17.44
C CYS A 339 27.21 8.33 -16.04
N GLY A 340 27.36 9.67 -15.88
CA GLY A 340 27.08 10.68 -14.82
C GLY A 340 25.78 10.38 -14.07
N TRP A 341 25.46 9.13 -13.64
CA TRP A 341 24.70 8.85 -12.40
C TRP A 341 25.33 7.65 -11.69
N GLY A 342 26.48 7.90 -11.13
CA GLY A 342 27.25 7.31 -10.02
C GLY A 342 26.39 7.07 -8.78
N TRP A 343 25.62 5.86 -8.61
CA TRP A 343 25.14 5.43 -7.27
C TRP A 343 26.30 5.37 -6.27
N ARG A 344 26.89 6.59 -5.87
CA ARG A 344 27.73 6.67 -4.65
C ARG A 344 26.85 6.97 -3.44
N ARG A 345 26.92 6.04 -2.38
CA ARG A 345 26.80 5.97 -0.91
C ARG A 345 25.76 6.97 -0.40
N ARG A 346 24.48 6.60 -0.72
CA ARG A 346 23.39 7.20 0.07
C ARG A 346 22.31 7.75 -0.86
N GLU A 347 21.45 6.83 -1.45
CA GLU A 347 20.29 7.39 -2.19
C GLU A 347 19.05 6.54 -1.89
N VAL A 348 17.82 7.17 -1.76
CA VAL A 348 16.38 7.46 -1.70
C VAL A 348 15.60 6.45 -2.54
N VAL A 349 14.97 5.49 -1.87
CA VAL A 349 13.95 4.52 -2.31
C VAL A 349 12.57 5.18 -2.22
N GLN A 350 12.01 5.62 -3.41
CA GLN A 350 10.72 6.32 -3.56
C GLN A 350 9.58 5.30 -3.71
N TYR A 351 8.72 5.14 -2.57
CA TYR A 351 7.57 4.24 -2.36
C TYR A 351 6.27 4.94 -2.79
N GLU A 352 5.67 4.56 -4.01
CA GLU A 352 4.23 4.84 -4.21
C GLU A 352 3.44 3.52 -4.22
N CYS A 353 2.95 3.02 -3.02
CA CYS A 353 1.83 2.05 -2.95
C CYS A 353 0.49 2.79 -2.95
N ALA A 354 0.16 3.41 -4.13
CA ALA A 354 -1.22 3.74 -4.57
C ALA A 354 -2.21 2.63 -4.20
N GLY A 355 -2.82 2.53 -2.98
CA GLY A 355 -4.25 2.16 -2.85
C GLY A 355 -5.07 3.33 -2.31
N VAL A 356 -5.91 3.93 -3.22
CA VAL A 356 -7.19 4.44 -3.73
C VAL A 356 -8.33 4.01 -2.81
N TRP A 357 -9.20 4.90 -2.26
CA TRP A 357 -10.61 5.16 -2.64
C TRP A 357 -11.11 6.40 -1.89
N TRP A 358 -11.96 7.25 -2.72
CA TRP A 358 -13.06 7.79 -3.54
C TRP A 358 -14.13 8.42 -2.63
N GLU A 359 -15.01 9.66 -3.07
CA GLU A 359 -15.85 10.50 -3.95
C GLU A 359 -17.07 11.00 -3.18
N GLU A 360 -17.71 12.37 -3.37
CA GLU A 360 -18.53 13.11 -4.36
C GLU A 360 -19.44 14.10 -3.62
N GLY A 361 -19.54 15.42 -4.04
CA GLY A 361 -20.39 16.21 -4.97
C GLY A 361 -21.08 17.36 -4.23
N LEU A 362 -20.96 18.62 -4.65
CA LEU A 362 -21.59 19.66 -5.49
C LEU A 362 -22.34 20.65 -4.58
N GLU A 363 -22.08 21.99 -4.70
CA GLU A 363 -22.63 23.20 -5.34
C GLU A 363 -22.84 24.29 -4.28
N CYS A 364 -22.28 25.41 -4.54
CA CYS A 364 -22.59 26.77 -5.01
C CYS A 364 -23.48 27.50 -4.00
N HIS A 365 -23.11 28.70 -3.53
CA HIS A 365 -23.62 30.08 -3.72
C HIS A 365 -23.30 30.92 -2.47
N ALA A 366 -22.63 31.97 -2.67
CA ALA A 366 -23.05 33.39 -2.74
C ALA A 366 -22.68 34.09 -1.42
N VAL A 367 -21.70 34.83 -1.54
CA VAL A 367 -21.46 36.28 -1.49
C VAL A 367 -19.95 36.50 -1.31
#